data_AF-A0A1F2WRA3-F1
#
_entry.id   AF-A0A1F2WRA3-F1
#
_cell.length_a   1.000
_cell.length_b   1.000
_cell.length_c   1.000
_cell.angle_alpha   90.00
_cell.angle_beta   90.00
_cell.angle_gamma   90.00
#
_symmetry.space_group_name_H-M   'P 1'
#
loop_
_entity.id
_entity.type
_entity.pdbx_description
1 polymer ?
#
loop_
_entity_poly.entity_id
_entity_poly.type
_entity_poly.pdbx_seq_one_letter_code
_entity_poly.pdbx_strand_id
1 'polypeptide(L)'
;MDTEAKLAFLGHAARHDLCGTAQVKARRNRAKPLPHGLYPAVLPNGGVACLFKVLLTNVCANDCAYCQNRLGGRGRETSFRPAELARAFMDLNRRGVAHGLFLSSGIPGDPDQAMKDIVDTLEILRAKYEYKGYIHAKVLPGASRGAVERACQLADRASINLEFPNPERLSAASSRKDFESGLLSRLAWLGEIHRGGLLRSGLTTQFVVGGAGESDGEIISTLNDIYARHSLRRAYFSSFNPLLGTPWEDRLPASTMREHRLYQADFLHRLYDFAWKEIPLEENGSLPLDKDPKMAWALLHPECFPVEANKAGLKELLRVPGIGHKSAQRIVDLRKEAKLQDLRKLRRFGVVASRAAPFILLDGRRPPKDDWPGQREQLTLWNDFADAG
;
A
#
# COMPACT_ATOMS: atom_id res chain seq x y z
N MET A 1 -0.05 -31.69 -10.13
CA MET A 1 0.77 -30.64 -10.77
C MET A 1 2.17 -30.77 -10.23
N ASP A 2 3.19 -30.64 -11.07
CA ASP A 2 4.57 -30.48 -10.62
C ASP A 2 4.77 -29.10 -9.94
N THR A 3 5.94 -28.90 -9.33
CA THR A 3 6.25 -27.68 -8.58
C THR A 3 6.24 -26.43 -9.46
N GLU A 4 6.71 -26.50 -10.71
CA GLU A 4 6.74 -25.33 -11.62
C GLU A 4 5.34 -24.88 -12.02
N ALA A 5 4.45 -25.83 -12.36
CA ALA A 5 3.06 -25.55 -12.66
C ALA A 5 2.34 -24.95 -11.44
N LYS A 6 2.61 -25.46 -10.22
CA LYS A 6 2.08 -24.86 -8.99
C LYS A 6 2.61 -23.45 -8.76
N LEU A 7 3.90 -23.18 -9.00
CA LEU A 7 4.49 -21.84 -8.84
C LEU A 7 3.81 -20.83 -9.75
N ALA A 8 3.63 -21.19 -11.03
CA ALA A 8 2.93 -20.34 -11.99
C ALA A 8 1.48 -20.10 -11.56
N PHE A 9 0.76 -21.15 -11.17
CA PHE A 9 -0.66 -21.07 -10.83
C PHE A 9 -0.91 -20.30 -9.52
N LEU A 10 -0.21 -20.63 -8.44
CA LEU A 10 -0.39 -20.00 -7.13
C LEU A 10 0.29 -18.62 -7.04
N GLY A 11 1.38 -18.40 -7.79
CA GLY A 11 1.95 -17.06 -7.98
C GLY A 11 1.01 -16.14 -8.77
N HIS A 12 0.27 -16.68 -9.74
CA HIS A 12 -0.79 -15.96 -10.44
C HIS A 12 -2.01 -15.74 -9.54
N ALA A 13 -2.41 -16.72 -8.74
CA ALA A 13 -3.55 -16.59 -7.81
C ALA A 13 -3.29 -15.55 -6.71
N ALA A 14 -2.03 -15.38 -6.29
CA ALA A 14 -1.59 -14.32 -5.38
C ALA A 14 -1.70 -12.91 -5.99
N ARG A 15 -2.04 -12.76 -7.28
CA ARG A 15 -2.11 -11.44 -7.94
C ARG A 15 -3.19 -10.51 -7.36
N HIS A 16 -4.22 -11.08 -6.74
CA HIS A 16 -5.30 -10.29 -6.12
C HIS A 16 -4.94 -9.85 -4.69
N ASP A 17 -3.88 -10.42 -4.12
CA ASP A 17 -3.19 -9.91 -2.93
C ASP A 17 -2.10 -8.88 -3.31
N LEU A 18 -2.10 -8.37 -4.55
CA LEU A 18 -1.20 -7.30 -4.98
C LEU A 18 -1.81 -5.94 -4.77
N CYS A 19 -1.28 -5.22 -3.79
CA CYS A 19 -1.43 -3.78 -3.73
C CYS A 19 -0.09 -3.06 -3.81
N GLY A 20 -0.13 -1.84 -4.33
CA GLY A 20 1.02 -0.93 -4.32
C GLY A 20 2.14 -1.34 -5.27
N THR A 21 1.82 -1.87 -6.46
CA THR A 21 2.84 -2.00 -7.49
C THR A 21 3.33 -0.61 -7.83
N ALA A 22 4.60 -0.32 -7.54
CA ALA A 22 5.29 0.65 -8.35
C ALA A 22 5.10 0.14 -9.78
N GLN A 23 4.32 0.85 -10.59
CA GLN A 23 4.63 0.89 -12.00
C GLN A 23 6.04 1.48 -12.01
N VAL A 24 7.05 0.63 -11.88
CA VAL A 24 8.37 0.95 -12.40
C VAL A 24 8.01 1.30 -13.82
N LYS A 25 8.04 2.60 -14.15
CA LYS A 25 8.07 3.05 -15.53
C LYS A 25 9.30 2.36 -16.05
N ALA A 26 9.11 1.15 -16.60
CA ALA A 26 10.11 0.49 -17.37
C ALA A 26 10.44 1.55 -18.40
N ARG A 27 11.64 2.14 -18.27
CA ARG A 27 12.25 2.94 -19.33
C ARG A 27 11.83 2.27 -20.61
N ARG A 28 11.15 3.02 -21.47
CA ARG A 28 10.42 2.75 -22.73
C ARG A 28 11.03 1.67 -23.67
N ASN A 29 11.45 0.56 -23.10
CA ASN A 29 12.16 -0.57 -23.65
C ASN A 29 11.38 -1.81 -23.20
N ARG A 30 11.08 -2.65 -24.18
CA ARG A 30 10.33 -3.90 -24.11
C ARG A 30 10.93 -4.91 -23.11
N ALA A 31 10.83 -4.66 -21.81
CA ALA A 31 11.13 -5.67 -20.80
C ALA A 31 10.04 -6.75 -20.87
N LYS A 32 10.44 -8.01 -21.06
CA LYS A 32 9.51 -9.14 -21.00
C LYS A 32 8.75 -9.09 -19.67
N PRO A 33 7.43 -9.40 -19.64
CA PRO A 33 6.69 -9.48 -18.40
C PRO A 33 7.38 -10.48 -17.46
N LEU A 34 7.54 -10.09 -16.19
CA LEU A 34 8.08 -10.99 -15.19
C LEU A 34 7.16 -12.22 -15.04
N PRO A 35 7.72 -13.42 -14.80
CA PRO A 35 6.91 -14.59 -14.49
C PRO A 35 5.93 -14.35 -13.34
N HIS A 36 4.80 -15.05 -13.36
CA HIS A 36 3.82 -14.97 -12.29
C HIS A 36 4.45 -15.26 -10.92
N GLY A 37 4.03 -14.51 -9.91
CA GLY A 37 4.61 -14.60 -8.58
C GLY A 37 5.83 -13.70 -8.35
N LEU A 38 6.47 -13.13 -9.37
CA LEU A 38 7.62 -12.24 -9.20
C LEU A 38 7.23 -10.77 -9.33
N TYR A 39 7.53 -9.98 -8.30
CA TYR A 39 7.07 -8.59 -8.19
C TYR A 39 8.21 -7.65 -7.80
N PRO A 40 8.49 -6.60 -8.59
CA PRO A 40 9.48 -5.60 -8.24
C PRO A 40 8.97 -4.74 -7.08
N ALA A 41 9.83 -4.50 -6.10
CA ALA A 41 9.61 -3.63 -4.96
C ALA A 41 10.75 -2.62 -4.87
N VAL A 42 10.39 -1.35 -4.71
CA VAL A 42 11.36 -0.27 -4.52
C VAL A 42 11.82 -0.27 -3.06
N LEU A 43 13.13 -0.34 -2.87
CA LEU A 43 13.79 -0.29 -1.57
C LEU A 43 13.92 1.16 -1.08
N PRO A 44 14.10 1.39 0.23
CA PRO A 44 14.26 2.75 0.79
C PRO A 44 15.43 3.55 0.17
N ASN A 45 16.47 2.86 -0.31
CA ASN A 45 17.63 3.47 -0.97
C ASN A 45 17.40 3.74 -2.48
N GLY A 46 16.20 3.52 -3.01
CA GLY A 46 15.88 3.68 -4.43
C GLY A 46 16.23 2.47 -5.30
N GLY A 47 16.90 1.44 -4.74
CA GLY A 47 17.13 0.17 -5.44
C GLY A 47 15.84 -0.61 -5.68
N VAL A 48 15.90 -1.66 -6.51
CA VAL A 48 14.78 -2.56 -6.77
C VAL A 48 15.13 -3.96 -6.31
N ALA A 49 14.27 -4.57 -5.50
CA ALA A 49 14.31 -5.99 -5.16
C ALA A 49 13.12 -6.71 -5.80
N CYS A 50 13.30 -7.98 -6.14
CA CYS A 50 12.19 -8.81 -6.62
C CYS A 50 11.65 -9.68 -5.49
N LEU A 51 10.37 -9.54 -5.15
CA LEU A 51 9.68 -10.38 -4.17
C LEU A 51 8.94 -11.50 -4.88
N PHE A 52 9.12 -12.73 -4.41
CA PHE A 52 8.27 -13.85 -4.77
C PHE A 52 7.01 -13.82 -3.90
N LYS A 53 5.87 -13.46 -4.48
CA LYS A 53 4.56 -13.43 -3.81
C LYS A 53 3.73 -14.64 -4.25
N VAL A 54 3.32 -15.44 -3.29
CA VAL A 54 2.71 -16.76 -3.56
C VAL A 54 1.71 -17.14 -2.50
N LEU A 55 0.70 -17.93 -2.91
CA LEU A 55 -0.20 -18.62 -2.00
C LEU A 55 0.33 -20.02 -1.68
N LEU A 56 0.26 -20.44 -0.42
CA LEU A 56 0.51 -21.83 -0.04
C LEU A 56 -0.57 -22.75 -0.59
N THR A 57 -1.83 -22.33 -0.51
CA THR A 57 -2.99 -22.97 -1.16
C THR A 57 -3.98 -21.94 -1.66
N ASN A 58 -4.72 -22.24 -2.74
CA ASN A 58 -5.89 -21.46 -3.16
C ASN A 58 -7.22 -21.97 -2.60
N VAL A 59 -7.22 -23.04 -1.81
CA VAL A 59 -8.42 -23.59 -1.17
C VAL A 59 -8.81 -22.70 0.02
N CYS A 60 -10.07 -22.27 0.07
CA CYS A 60 -10.58 -21.41 1.13
C CYS A 60 -12.02 -21.76 1.54
N ALA A 61 -12.28 -21.74 2.85
CA ALA A 61 -13.60 -21.93 3.44
C ALA A 61 -14.42 -20.63 3.52
N ASN A 62 -13.81 -19.47 3.21
CA ASN A 62 -14.50 -18.18 3.22
C ASN A 62 -15.23 -17.91 1.91
N ASP A 63 -16.37 -17.22 2.00
CA ASP A 63 -17.30 -16.98 0.89
C ASP A 63 -17.24 -15.53 0.38
N CYS A 64 -16.03 -14.94 0.31
CA CYS A 64 -15.87 -13.56 -0.13
C CYS A 64 -16.38 -13.38 -1.57
N ALA A 65 -17.30 -12.45 -1.76
CA ALA A 65 -18.04 -12.23 -3.00
C ALA A 65 -17.19 -11.66 -4.14
N TYR A 66 -16.02 -11.09 -3.83
CA TYR A 66 -15.06 -10.53 -4.78
C TYR A 66 -13.86 -11.44 -5.07
N CYS A 67 -13.75 -12.61 -4.41
CA CYS A 67 -12.52 -13.42 -4.44
C CYS A 67 -12.70 -14.69 -5.27
N GLN A 68 -11.80 -14.94 -6.22
CA GLN A 68 -11.81 -16.17 -7.04
C GLN A 68 -11.54 -17.45 -6.22
N ASN A 69 -10.85 -17.33 -5.08
CA ASN A 69 -10.48 -18.45 -4.20
C ASN A 69 -11.57 -18.78 -3.17
N ARG A 70 -12.75 -18.14 -3.27
CA ARG A 70 -13.86 -18.33 -2.33
C ARG A 70 -14.34 -19.79 -2.25
N LEU A 71 -15.09 -20.10 -1.20
CA LEU A 71 -15.90 -21.30 -1.11
C LEU A 71 -16.86 -21.39 -2.30
N GLY A 72 -16.78 -22.51 -3.03
CA GLY A 72 -17.53 -22.73 -4.27
C GLY A 72 -16.96 -22.03 -5.51
N GLY A 73 -15.75 -21.46 -5.43
CA GLY A 73 -15.04 -20.91 -6.59
C GLY A 73 -14.70 -21.98 -7.63
N ARG A 74 -14.62 -21.59 -8.91
CA ARG A 74 -14.48 -22.53 -10.06
C ARG A 74 -13.02 -22.85 -10.45
N GLY A 75 -12.05 -22.60 -9.56
CA GLY A 75 -10.63 -22.81 -9.81
C GLY A 75 -10.16 -24.23 -9.47
N ARG A 76 -9.12 -24.70 -10.15
CA ARG A 76 -8.46 -25.97 -9.78
C ARG A 76 -7.78 -25.81 -8.42
N GLU A 77 -8.17 -26.64 -7.47
CA GLU A 77 -7.54 -26.69 -6.14
C GLU A 77 -6.06 -27.10 -6.27
N THR A 78 -5.20 -26.29 -5.67
CA THR A 78 -3.75 -26.43 -5.75
C THR A 78 -3.12 -26.00 -4.44
N SER A 79 -2.24 -26.84 -3.90
CA SER A 79 -1.53 -26.57 -2.66
C SER A 79 -0.07 -27.03 -2.72
N PHE A 80 0.79 -26.28 -2.05
CA PHE A 80 2.15 -26.69 -1.74
C PHE A 80 2.22 -27.40 -0.38
N ARG A 81 3.15 -28.35 -0.26
CA ARG A 81 3.66 -28.72 1.08
C ARG A 81 4.66 -27.65 1.55
N PRO A 82 4.77 -27.34 2.86
CA PRO A 82 5.72 -26.33 3.35
C PRO A 82 7.16 -26.51 2.84
N ALA A 83 7.69 -27.73 2.91
CA ALA A 83 9.03 -28.06 2.42
C ALA A 83 9.18 -27.93 0.90
N GLU A 84 8.10 -28.18 0.14
CA GLU A 84 8.08 -28.01 -1.32
C GLU A 84 8.21 -26.53 -1.68
N LEU A 85 7.43 -25.66 -1.02
CA LEU A 85 7.45 -24.22 -1.26
C LEU A 85 8.77 -23.58 -0.83
N ALA A 86 9.28 -23.95 0.35
CA ALA A 86 10.55 -23.46 0.84
C ALA A 86 11.71 -23.79 -0.12
N ARG A 87 11.75 -25.03 -0.63
CA ARG A 87 12.74 -25.42 -1.64
C ARG A 87 12.60 -24.60 -2.92
N ALA A 88 11.37 -24.48 -3.44
CA ALA A 88 11.10 -23.75 -4.67
C ALA A 88 11.51 -22.27 -4.57
N PHE A 89 11.22 -21.61 -3.43
CA PHE A 89 11.68 -20.25 -3.17
C PHE A 89 13.21 -20.17 -3.12
N MET A 90 13.88 -21.11 -2.44
CA MET A 90 15.35 -21.11 -2.37
C MET A 90 16.00 -21.33 -3.74
N ASP A 91 15.39 -22.10 -4.63
CA ASP A 91 15.89 -22.27 -6.00
C ASP A 91 15.77 -20.96 -6.81
N LEU A 92 14.66 -20.21 -6.67
CA LEU A 92 14.52 -18.87 -7.24
C LEU A 92 15.52 -17.88 -6.63
N ASN A 93 15.79 -17.99 -5.34
CA ASN A 93 16.73 -17.13 -4.63
C ASN A 93 18.18 -17.35 -5.05
N ARG A 94 18.64 -18.61 -5.10
CA ARG A 94 20.00 -18.95 -5.55
C ARG A 94 20.28 -18.54 -6.99
N ARG A 95 19.25 -18.48 -7.83
CA ARG A 95 19.34 -18.00 -9.22
C ARG A 95 19.32 -16.46 -9.33
N GLY A 96 19.19 -15.73 -8.22
CA GLY A 96 19.10 -14.27 -8.21
C GLY A 96 17.77 -13.73 -8.76
N VAL A 97 16.75 -14.59 -8.92
CA VAL A 97 15.45 -14.21 -9.49
C VAL A 97 14.53 -13.63 -8.42
N ALA A 98 14.54 -14.19 -7.21
CA ALA A 98 13.78 -13.70 -6.06
C ALA A 98 14.69 -13.33 -4.89
N HIS A 99 14.52 -12.12 -4.37
CA HIS A 99 15.31 -11.55 -3.27
C HIS A 99 14.59 -11.61 -1.92
N GLY A 100 13.27 -11.85 -1.94
CA GLY A 100 12.42 -11.90 -0.76
C GLY A 100 11.15 -12.69 -1.01
N LEU A 101 10.50 -13.12 0.07
CA LEU A 101 9.26 -13.89 0.03
C LEU A 101 8.10 -13.06 0.59
N PHE A 102 6.95 -13.14 -0.07
CA PHE A 102 5.65 -12.78 0.48
C PHE A 102 4.80 -14.04 0.45
N LEU A 103 4.44 -14.53 1.63
CA LEU A 103 3.69 -15.77 1.78
C LEU A 103 2.30 -15.50 2.34
N SER A 104 1.29 -15.92 1.60
CA SER A 104 -0.12 -15.88 1.95
C SER A 104 -0.73 -17.27 1.74
N SER A 105 -2.00 -17.44 2.09
CA SER A 105 -2.70 -18.70 1.89
C SER A 105 -4.22 -18.49 1.87
N GLY A 106 -4.94 -19.37 1.19
CA GLY A 106 -6.33 -19.66 1.53
C GLY A 106 -6.43 -20.40 2.87
N ILE A 107 -7.65 -20.55 3.37
CA ILE A 107 -7.96 -21.21 4.65
C ILE A 107 -8.78 -22.48 4.37
N PRO A 108 -8.15 -23.66 4.18
CA PRO A 108 -8.87 -24.91 3.92
C PRO A 108 -9.50 -25.48 5.21
N GLY A 109 -10.49 -24.76 5.76
CA GLY A 109 -11.16 -25.12 7.01
C GLY A 109 -10.63 -24.35 8.20
N ASP A 110 -9.64 -24.90 8.91
CA ASP A 110 -9.10 -24.32 10.15
C ASP A 110 -8.01 -23.25 9.90
N PRO A 111 -8.22 -21.99 10.35
CA PRO A 111 -7.21 -20.95 10.28
C PRO A 111 -5.87 -21.28 10.96
N ASP A 112 -5.88 -22.02 12.07
CA ASP A 112 -4.65 -22.35 12.80
C ASP A 112 -3.82 -23.38 12.04
N GLN A 113 -4.44 -24.41 11.48
CA GLN A 113 -3.74 -25.34 10.58
C GLN A 113 -3.14 -24.62 9.36
N ALA A 114 -3.88 -23.69 8.75
CA ALA A 114 -3.38 -22.92 7.61
C ALA A 114 -2.19 -22.01 8.00
N MET A 115 -2.26 -21.37 9.17
CA MET A 115 -1.14 -20.59 9.71
C MET A 115 0.04 -21.48 10.10
N LYS A 116 -0.20 -22.70 10.59
CA LYS A 116 0.86 -23.66 10.87
C LYS A 116 1.65 -23.97 9.60
N ASP A 117 1.00 -24.19 8.47
CA ASP A 117 1.70 -24.46 7.20
C ASP A 117 2.57 -23.26 6.75
N ILE A 118 2.07 -22.02 6.97
CA ILE A 118 2.87 -20.81 6.77
C ILE A 118 4.09 -20.82 7.69
N VAL A 119 3.90 -21.03 9.00
CA VAL A 119 4.97 -21.08 10.00
C VAL A 119 5.99 -22.17 9.66
N ASP A 120 5.57 -23.40 9.39
CA ASP A 120 6.45 -24.51 9.00
C ASP A 120 7.31 -24.13 7.78
N THR A 121 6.73 -23.43 6.80
CA THR A 121 7.47 -22.94 5.63
C THR A 121 8.55 -21.96 6.05
N LEU A 122 8.22 -20.99 6.92
CA LEU A 122 9.18 -20.00 7.41
C LEU A 122 10.26 -20.62 8.29
N GLU A 123 9.92 -21.60 9.14
CA GLU A 123 10.88 -22.33 9.97
C GLU A 123 11.87 -23.10 9.12
N ILE A 124 11.41 -23.79 8.06
CA ILE A 124 12.30 -24.47 7.12
C ILE A 124 13.25 -23.46 6.46
N LEU A 125 12.75 -22.29 6.06
CA LEU A 125 13.61 -21.24 5.48
C LEU A 125 14.66 -20.73 6.46
N ARG A 126 14.28 -20.46 7.72
CA ARG A 126 15.20 -19.90 8.73
C ARG A 126 16.16 -20.94 9.30
N ALA A 127 15.71 -22.16 9.59
CA ALA A 127 16.50 -23.17 10.28
C ALA A 127 17.26 -24.10 9.32
N LYS A 128 16.61 -24.60 8.26
CA LYS A 128 17.24 -25.55 7.33
C LYS A 128 18.04 -24.85 6.23
N TYR A 129 17.49 -23.78 5.64
CA TYR A 129 18.15 -23.06 4.56
C TYR A 129 18.93 -21.83 5.05
N GLU A 130 18.87 -21.50 6.34
CA GLU A 130 19.53 -20.35 6.96
C GLU A 130 19.29 -19.03 6.21
N TYR A 131 18.11 -18.90 5.59
CA TYR A 131 17.78 -17.75 4.78
C TYR A 131 17.59 -16.52 5.67
N LYS A 132 18.47 -15.53 5.54
CA LYS A 132 18.45 -14.27 6.32
C LYS A 132 17.79 -13.09 5.61
N GLY A 133 17.31 -13.30 4.39
CA GLY A 133 16.66 -12.27 3.58
C GLY A 133 15.24 -11.96 4.04
N TYR A 134 14.57 -11.09 3.27
CA TYR A 134 13.26 -10.53 3.61
C TYR A 134 12.12 -11.54 3.45
N ILE A 135 11.26 -11.62 4.47
CA ILE A 135 10.02 -12.40 4.52
C ILE A 135 8.87 -11.51 4.98
N HIS A 136 7.79 -11.50 4.19
CA HIS A 136 6.49 -10.95 4.56
C HIS A 136 5.50 -12.10 4.73
N ALA A 137 4.98 -12.28 5.94
CA ALA A 137 3.93 -13.26 6.22
C ALA A 137 2.54 -12.61 6.29
N LYS A 138 1.55 -13.18 5.62
CA LYS A 138 0.16 -12.77 5.76
C LYS A 138 -0.51 -13.57 6.89
N VAL A 139 -0.93 -12.89 7.93
CA VAL A 139 -1.77 -13.46 9.00
C VAL A 139 -3.17 -13.72 8.44
N LEU A 140 -3.70 -14.89 8.76
CA LEU A 140 -5.00 -15.33 8.29
C LEU A 140 -6.11 -14.95 9.27
N PRO A 141 -7.28 -14.52 8.78
CA PRO A 141 -8.46 -14.29 9.61
C PRO A 141 -8.78 -15.49 10.51
N GLY A 142 -9.03 -15.25 11.79
CA GLY A 142 -9.38 -16.31 12.74
C GLY A 142 -8.20 -17.11 13.31
N ALA A 143 -6.96 -16.89 12.86
CA ALA A 143 -5.78 -17.54 13.45
C ALA A 143 -5.57 -17.19 14.94
N SER A 144 -5.13 -18.15 15.76
CA SER A 144 -4.82 -17.91 17.18
C SER A 144 -3.65 -16.96 17.39
N ARG A 145 -3.60 -16.33 18.57
CA ARG A 145 -2.52 -15.44 18.94
C ARG A 145 -1.15 -16.13 18.90
N GLY A 146 -1.06 -17.37 19.37
CA GLY A 146 0.20 -18.13 19.34
C GLY A 146 0.73 -18.38 17.92
N ALA A 147 -0.15 -18.69 16.97
CA ALA A 147 0.21 -18.83 15.56
C ALA A 147 0.70 -17.51 14.95
N VAL A 148 0.04 -16.39 15.29
CA VAL A 148 0.45 -15.04 14.87
C VAL A 148 1.83 -14.68 15.44
N GLU A 149 2.04 -14.88 16.74
CA GLU A 149 3.32 -14.61 17.41
C GLU A 149 4.45 -15.42 16.78
N ARG A 150 4.24 -16.72 16.55
CA ARG A 150 5.25 -17.58 15.93
C ARG A 150 5.61 -17.14 14.51
N ALA A 151 4.63 -16.77 13.69
CA ALA A 151 4.89 -16.21 12.36
C ALA A 151 5.71 -14.91 12.44
N CYS A 152 5.41 -14.04 13.42
CA CYS A 152 6.13 -12.77 13.61
C CYS A 152 7.57 -12.93 14.09
N GLN A 153 7.90 -14.00 14.81
CA GLN A 153 9.28 -14.32 15.18
C GLN A 153 10.16 -14.68 13.98
N LEU A 154 9.54 -15.16 12.89
CA LEU A 154 10.23 -15.66 11.70
C LEU A 154 10.21 -14.66 10.53
N ALA A 155 9.26 -13.72 10.53
CA ALA A 155 9.03 -12.76 9.47
C ALA A 155 9.64 -11.37 9.76
N ASP A 156 9.92 -10.63 8.70
CA ASP A 156 10.39 -9.24 8.76
C ASP A 156 9.22 -8.26 8.79
N ARG A 157 8.15 -8.60 8.06
CA ARG A 157 6.89 -7.85 7.95
C ARG A 157 5.74 -8.84 8.14
N ALA A 158 4.67 -8.39 8.78
CA ALA A 158 3.41 -9.11 8.79
C ALA A 158 2.27 -8.24 8.25
N SER A 159 1.22 -8.86 7.74
CA SER A 159 0.00 -8.15 7.37
C SER A 159 -1.24 -8.98 7.59
N ILE A 160 -2.36 -8.31 7.82
CA ILE A 160 -3.69 -8.87 7.69
C ILE A 160 -4.54 -7.88 6.91
N ASN A 161 -5.39 -8.35 6.01
CA ASN A 161 -6.31 -7.46 5.29
C ASN A 161 -7.55 -7.25 6.15
N LEU A 162 -7.94 -6.00 6.41
CA LEU A 162 -9.27 -5.70 6.91
C LEU A 162 -10.35 -5.85 5.83
N GLU A 163 -9.94 -5.78 4.56
CA GLU A 163 -10.77 -5.88 3.35
C GLU A 163 -11.73 -4.69 3.19
N PHE A 164 -12.55 -4.39 4.20
CA PHE A 164 -13.53 -3.31 4.19
C PHE A 164 -13.39 -2.46 5.47
N PRO A 165 -13.97 -1.26 5.55
CA PRO A 165 -13.72 -0.36 6.69
C PRO A 165 -14.41 -0.79 7.98
N ASN A 166 -15.51 -1.54 7.92
CA ASN A 166 -16.34 -1.83 9.08
C ASN A 166 -17.12 -3.16 8.93
N PRO A 167 -17.77 -3.65 10.00
CA PRO A 167 -18.52 -4.92 9.98
C PRO A 167 -19.64 -4.97 8.94
N GLU A 168 -20.38 -3.88 8.77
CA GLU A 168 -21.49 -3.80 7.80
C GLU A 168 -20.99 -4.06 6.39
N ARG A 169 -19.95 -3.33 5.97
CA ARG A 169 -19.34 -3.48 4.64
C ARG A 169 -18.70 -4.86 4.43
N LEU A 170 -18.09 -5.43 5.46
CA LEU A 170 -17.53 -6.79 5.38
C LEU A 170 -18.63 -7.84 5.21
N SER A 171 -19.72 -7.75 5.98
CA SER A 171 -20.84 -8.69 5.91
C SER A 171 -21.56 -8.69 4.56
N ALA A 172 -21.61 -7.53 3.87
CA ALA A 172 -22.09 -7.46 2.50
C ALA A 172 -21.23 -8.29 1.52
N ALA A 173 -19.96 -8.52 1.86
CA ALA A 173 -19.02 -9.25 1.03
C ALA A 173 -18.86 -10.73 1.41
N SER A 174 -19.12 -11.12 2.66
CA SER A 174 -18.86 -12.48 3.14
C SER A 174 -19.68 -12.76 4.39
N SER A 175 -20.42 -13.88 4.41
CA SER A 175 -21.16 -14.32 5.60
C SER A 175 -20.29 -15.07 6.62
N ARG A 176 -19.07 -15.48 6.21
CA ARG A 176 -18.16 -16.31 7.01
C ARG A 176 -16.99 -15.56 7.64
N LYS A 177 -16.75 -14.32 7.22
CA LYS A 177 -15.69 -13.48 7.81
C LYS A 177 -16.27 -12.60 8.89
N ASP A 178 -15.61 -12.58 10.02
CA ASP A 178 -15.92 -11.68 11.13
C ASP A 178 -14.90 -10.53 11.18
N PHE A 179 -15.39 -9.29 11.31
CA PHE A 179 -14.53 -8.10 11.28
C PHE A 179 -13.73 -7.95 12.57
N GLU A 180 -14.40 -8.05 13.72
CA GLU A 180 -13.83 -7.73 15.03
C GLU A 180 -12.86 -8.81 15.52
N SER A 181 -13.40 -10.00 15.76
CA SER A 181 -12.63 -11.17 16.20
C SER A 181 -11.81 -11.76 15.07
N GLY A 182 -12.26 -11.74 13.82
CA GLY A 182 -11.53 -12.34 12.71
C GLY A 182 -10.35 -11.50 12.21
N LEU A 183 -10.52 -10.17 12.09
CA LEU A 183 -9.56 -9.29 11.41
C LEU A 183 -8.93 -8.25 12.36
N LEU A 184 -9.74 -7.43 13.02
CA LEU A 184 -9.26 -6.31 13.81
C LEU A 184 -8.44 -6.76 15.02
N SER A 185 -8.87 -7.82 15.72
CA SER A 185 -8.10 -8.38 16.84
C SER A 185 -6.72 -8.88 16.43
N ARG A 186 -6.59 -9.51 15.24
CA ARG A 186 -5.31 -9.98 14.71
C ARG A 186 -4.41 -8.80 14.32
N LEU A 187 -4.99 -7.74 13.74
CA LEU A 187 -4.27 -6.48 13.49
C LEU A 187 -3.78 -5.86 14.81
N ALA A 188 -4.61 -5.88 15.85
CA ALA A 188 -4.24 -5.37 17.16
C ALA A 188 -3.07 -6.16 17.78
N TRP A 189 -3.12 -7.50 17.71
CA TRP A 189 -2.01 -8.35 18.16
C TRP A 189 -0.73 -8.09 17.37
N LEU A 190 -0.81 -7.93 16.04
CA LEU A 190 0.36 -7.52 15.25
C LEU A 190 0.95 -6.19 15.74
N GLY A 191 0.11 -5.22 16.10
CA GLY A 191 0.54 -3.96 16.68
C GLY A 191 1.24 -4.12 18.03
N GLU A 192 0.71 -4.95 18.92
CA GLU A 192 1.33 -5.30 20.21
C GLU A 192 2.70 -5.99 20.02
N ILE A 193 2.75 -7.00 19.16
CA ILE A 193 3.95 -7.77 18.84
C ILE A 193 5.03 -6.88 18.22
N HIS A 194 4.63 -5.97 17.33
CA HIS A 194 5.56 -5.02 16.72
C HIS A 194 6.16 -4.06 17.75
N ARG A 195 5.33 -3.52 18.67
CA ARG A 195 5.81 -2.70 19.80
C ARG A 195 6.73 -3.48 20.74
N GLY A 196 6.54 -4.80 20.83
CA GLY A 196 7.43 -5.72 21.56
C GLY A 196 8.79 -5.99 20.88
N GLY A 197 9.07 -5.38 19.72
CA GLY A 197 10.38 -5.45 19.05
C GLY A 197 10.48 -6.45 17.89
N LEU A 198 9.40 -7.17 17.56
CA LEU A 198 9.35 -8.01 16.37
C LEU A 198 8.93 -7.21 15.12
N LEU A 199 9.01 -7.84 13.95
CA LEU A 199 8.65 -7.26 12.66
C LEU A 199 9.44 -5.97 12.35
N ARG A 200 10.75 -6.07 12.12
CA ARG A 200 11.63 -4.92 11.84
C ARG A 200 11.18 -4.05 10.66
N SER A 201 10.36 -4.59 9.75
CA SER A 201 9.79 -3.85 8.62
C SER A 201 8.38 -3.29 8.88
N GLY A 202 7.82 -3.54 10.07
CA GLY A 202 6.50 -3.10 10.54
C GLY A 202 5.36 -4.02 10.08
N LEU A 203 4.12 -3.58 10.33
CA LEU A 203 2.91 -4.26 9.87
C LEU A 203 2.12 -3.43 8.86
N THR A 204 1.32 -4.09 8.02
CA THR A 204 0.46 -3.44 7.02
C THR A 204 -0.93 -4.06 6.97
N THR A 205 -1.89 -3.31 6.43
CA THR A 205 -3.25 -3.79 6.11
C THR A 205 -3.64 -3.43 4.69
N GLN A 206 -4.76 -3.93 4.23
CA GLN A 206 -5.29 -3.68 2.89
C GLN A 206 -6.81 -3.57 2.90
N PHE A 207 -7.34 -2.70 2.02
CA PHE A 207 -8.74 -2.52 1.70
C PHE A 207 -9.03 -2.80 0.22
N VAL A 208 -10.21 -3.36 -0.05
CA VAL A 208 -10.86 -3.49 -1.36
C VAL A 208 -11.80 -2.32 -1.52
N VAL A 209 -11.44 -1.37 -2.38
CA VAL A 209 -12.07 -0.06 -2.52
C VAL A 209 -13.19 -0.10 -3.56
N GLY A 210 -14.38 0.33 -3.19
CA GLY A 210 -15.61 0.41 -3.99
C GLY A 210 -16.34 -0.92 -4.16
N GLY A 211 -15.93 -1.97 -3.46
CA GLY A 211 -16.56 -3.29 -3.58
C GLY A 211 -17.90 -3.39 -2.86
N ALA A 212 -18.02 -2.80 -1.67
CA ALA A 212 -19.17 -2.95 -0.77
C ALA A 212 -20.02 -1.68 -0.65
N GLY A 213 -19.80 -0.69 -1.53
CA GLY A 213 -20.49 0.60 -1.48
C GLY A 213 -20.03 1.51 -0.35
N GLU A 214 -18.86 1.24 0.23
CA GLU A 214 -18.28 2.07 1.29
C GLU A 214 -17.76 3.41 0.75
N SER A 215 -17.94 4.46 1.54
CA SER A 215 -17.42 5.81 1.29
C SER A 215 -15.93 5.93 1.62
N ASP A 216 -15.27 6.98 1.13
CA ASP A 216 -13.88 7.26 1.50
C ASP A 216 -13.78 7.75 2.96
N GLY A 217 -14.83 8.43 3.45
CA GLY A 217 -14.95 8.80 4.86
C GLY A 217 -14.95 7.59 5.80
N GLU A 218 -15.66 6.51 5.47
CA GLU A 218 -15.60 5.26 6.23
C GLU A 218 -14.19 4.69 6.27
N ILE A 219 -13.49 4.63 5.13
CA ILE A 219 -12.11 4.15 5.05
C ILE A 219 -11.18 5.03 5.89
N ILE A 220 -11.26 6.36 5.74
CA ILE A 220 -10.44 7.32 6.49
C ILE A 220 -10.70 7.22 8.00
N SER A 221 -11.95 7.05 8.41
CA SER A 221 -12.30 6.87 9.82
C SER A 221 -11.63 5.63 10.40
N THR A 222 -11.70 4.50 9.69
CA THR A 222 -11.01 3.26 10.11
C THR A 222 -9.49 3.44 10.12
N LEU A 223 -8.91 4.12 9.11
CA LEU A 223 -7.49 4.42 9.06
C LEU A 223 -7.05 5.26 10.28
N ASN A 224 -7.81 6.29 10.63
CA ASN A 224 -7.53 7.13 11.80
C ASN A 224 -7.39 6.29 13.07
N ASP A 225 -8.31 5.35 13.29
CA ASP A 225 -8.29 4.48 14.46
C ASP A 225 -7.09 3.52 14.44
N ILE A 226 -6.84 2.82 13.33
CA ILE A 226 -5.79 1.79 13.30
C ILE A 226 -4.38 2.37 13.30
N TYR A 227 -4.17 3.56 12.70
CA TYR A 227 -2.88 4.24 12.78
C TYR A 227 -2.58 4.71 14.20
N ALA A 228 -3.59 5.26 14.89
CA ALA A 228 -3.44 5.72 16.27
C ALA A 228 -3.17 4.56 17.25
N ARG A 229 -3.79 3.39 17.05
CA ARG A 229 -3.78 2.30 18.04
C ARG A 229 -2.81 1.15 17.76
N HIS A 230 -2.49 0.87 16.49
CA HIS A 230 -1.87 -0.41 16.10
C HIS A 230 -0.52 -0.28 15.39
N SER A 231 0.16 0.88 15.47
CA SER A 231 1.53 1.08 14.94
C SER A 231 1.66 0.68 13.46
N LEU A 232 0.61 0.92 12.68
CA LEU A 232 0.53 0.56 11.28
C LEU A 232 1.61 1.29 10.47
N ARG A 233 2.38 0.56 9.64
CA ARG A 233 3.41 1.17 8.79
C ARG A 233 2.81 1.85 7.57
N ARG A 234 1.84 1.18 6.93
CA ARG A 234 1.02 1.69 5.84
C ARG A 234 -0.24 0.86 5.61
N ALA A 235 -1.27 1.50 5.08
CA ALA A 235 -2.39 0.80 4.44
C ALA A 235 -2.14 0.63 2.93
N TYR A 236 -2.78 -0.38 2.37
CA TYR A 236 -2.83 -0.65 0.95
C TYR A 236 -4.27 -0.57 0.45
N PHE A 237 -4.44 -0.14 -0.79
CA PHE A 237 -5.74 0.00 -1.43
C PHE A 237 -5.70 -0.73 -2.77
N SER A 238 -6.74 -1.52 -3.04
CA SER A 238 -7.02 -2.11 -4.36
C SER A 238 -8.40 -1.68 -4.76
N SER A 239 -8.55 -0.98 -5.89
CA SER A 239 -9.86 -0.78 -6.50
C SER A 239 -10.50 -2.14 -6.78
N PHE A 240 -11.77 -2.30 -6.42
CA PHE A 240 -12.56 -3.46 -6.75
C PHE A 240 -12.64 -3.59 -8.28
N ASN A 241 -12.36 -4.80 -8.77
CA ASN A 241 -12.58 -5.16 -10.14
C ASN A 241 -13.36 -6.49 -10.16
N PRO A 242 -14.50 -6.58 -10.87
CA PRO A 242 -15.28 -7.79 -10.92
C PRO A 242 -14.47 -8.94 -11.50
N LEU A 243 -14.65 -10.13 -10.93
CA LEU A 243 -14.00 -11.36 -11.40
C LEU A 243 -15.07 -12.34 -11.86
N LEU A 244 -14.88 -12.90 -13.05
CA LEU A 244 -15.77 -13.93 -13.60
C LEU A 244 -15.89 -15.11 -12.63
N GLY A 245 -17.10 -15.62 -12.47
CA GLY A 245 -17.45 -16.73 -11.58
C GLY A 245 -17.52 -16.34 -10.11
N THR A 246 -17.55 -15.05 -9.77
CA THR A 246 -17.76 -14.56 -8.40
C THR A 246 -19.14 -13.91 -8.26
N PRO A 247 -19.76 -13.90 -7.05
CA PRO A 247 -21.07 -13.28 -6.88
C PRO A 247 -21.15 -11.79 -7.23
N TRP A 248 -20.02 -11.11 -7.34
CA TRP A 248 -19.94 -9.70 -7.74
C TRP A 248 -19.44 -9.51 -9.19
N GLU A 249 -19.52 -10.54 -10.03
CA GLU A 249 -19.05 -10.45 -11.43
C GLU A 249 -19.78 -9.39 -12.27
N ASP A 250 -21.05 -9.12 -11.97
CA ASP A 250 -21.88 -8.13 -12.71
C ASP A 250 -21.80 -6.71 -12.12
N ARG A 251 -21.01 -6.50 -11.06
CA ARG A 251 -20.84 -5.16 -10.48
C ARG A 251 -19.90 -4.31 -11.32
N LEU A 252 -20.12 -3.01 -11.32
CA LEU A 252 -19.20 -2.07 -11.95
C LEU A 252 -17.84 -2.06 -11.24
N PRO A 253 -16.71 -1.98 -11.97
CA PRO A 253 -15.41 -1.79 -11.36
C PRO A 253 -15.34 -0.44 -10.64
N ALA A 254 -14.62 -0.39 -9.53
CA ALA A 254 -14.34 0.84 -8.84
C ALA A 254 -13.30 1.69 -9.60
N SER A 255 -13.32 3.00 -9.38
CA SER A 255 -12.37 3.92 -10.00
C SER A 255 -10.95 3.68 -9.49
N THR A 256 -10.00 3.46 -10.40
CA THR A 256 -8.56 3.43 -10.08
C THR A 256 -8.04 4.78 -9.61
N MET A 257 -8.71 5.89 -9.99
CA MET A 257 -8.39 7.20 -9.45
C MET A 257 -8.78 7.30 -7.97
N ARG A 258 -9.88 6.67 -7.56
CA ARG A 258 -10.28 6.62 -6.14
C ARG A 258 -9.22 5.88 -5.31
N GLU A 259 -8.73 4.73 -5.79
CA GLU A 259 -7.59 4.03 -5.19
C GLU A 259 -6.37 4.96 -5.06
N HIS A 260 -6.03 5.66 -6.14
CA HIS A 260 -4.92 6.60 -6.14
C HIS A 260 -5.12 7.72 -5.10
N ARG A 261 -6.32 8.33 -5.00
CA ARG A 261 -6.62 9.38 -4.01
C ARG A 261 -6.46 8.89 -2.57
N LEU A 262 -6.85 7.65 -2.26
CA LEU A 262 -6.63 7.05 -0.94
C LEU A 262 -5.13 6.87 -0.63
N TYR A 263 -4.32 6.45 -1.60
CA TYR A 263 -2.86 6.45 -1.43
C TYR A 263 -2.29 7.85 -1.18
N GLN A 264 -2.84 8.88 -1.84
CA GLN A 264 -2.42 10.26 -1.60
C GLN A 264 -2.78 10.73 -0.19
N ALA A 265 -4.01 10.47 0.26
CA ALA A 265 -4.45 10.80 1.62
C ALA A 265 -3.57 10.12 2.69
N ASP A 266 -3.33 8.81 2.53
CA ASP A 266 -2.43 8.03 3.39
C ASP A 266 -0.99 8.56 3.40
N PHE A 267 -0.50 9.01 2.24
CA PHE A 267 0.83 9.61 2.12
C PHE A 267 0.92 10.96 2.83
N LEU A 268 -0.12 11.81 2.72
CA LEU A 268 -0.17 13.08 3.44
C LEU A 268 -0.17 12.86 4.94
N HIS A 269 -0.97 11.91 5.44
CA HIS A 269 -0.98 11.58 6.85
C HIS A 269 0.40 11.13 7.34
N ARG A 270 0.98 10.11 6.68
CA ARG A 270 2.23 9.50 7.15
C ARG A 270 3.47 10.38 7.00
N LEU A 271 3.54 11.21 5.95
CA LEU A 271 4.78 11.90 5.58
C LEU A 271 4.68 13.44 5.59
N TYR A 272 3.47 14.01 5.65
CA TYR A 272 3.26 15.46 5.64
C TYR A 272 2.59 15.96 6.93
N ASP A 273 2.41 15.10 7.93
CA ASP A 273 1.84 15.47 9.23
C ASP A 273 0.41 16.05 9.10
N PHE A 274 -0.35 15.56 8.11
CA PHE A 274 -1.79 15.85 8.00
C PHE A 274 -2.56 14.97 8.98
N ALA A 275 -3.43 15.57 9.78
CA ALA A 275 -4.45 14.82 10.51
C ALA A 275 -5.51 14.31 9.53
N TRP A 276 -6.12 13.15 9.83
CA TRP A 276 -7.15 12.57 8.98
C TRP A 276 -8.36 13.48 8.77
N LYS A 277 -8.73 14.26 9.80
CA LYS A 277 -9.80 15.26 9.73
C LYS A 277 -9.50 16.44 8.79
N GLU A 278 -8.23 16.62 8.40
CA GLU A 278 -7.83 17.63 7.42
C GLU A 278 -7.95 17.10 5.98
N ILE A 279 -8.17 15.80 5.77
CA ILE A 279 -8.32 15.27 4.42
C ILE A 279 -9.71 15.69 3.90
N PRO A 280 -9.78 16.46 2.81
CA PRO A 280 -11.04 17.01 2.33
C PRO A 280 -11.89 15.91 1.68
N LEU A 281 -13.16 15.86 2.07
CA LEU A 281 -14.19 15.01 1.51
C LEU A 281 -15.31 15.87 0.95
N GLU A 282 -15.94 15.40 -0.12
CA GLU A 282 -17.18 15.94 -0.66
C GLU A 282 -18.35 15.63 0.32
N GLU A 283 -19.50 16.30 0.15
CA GLU A 283 -20.68 16.11 1.02
C GLU A 283 -21.15 14.65 1.11
N ASN A 284 -20.96 13.88 0.04
CA ASN A 284 -21.29 12.45 -0.01
C ASN A 284 -20.23 11.53 0.65
N GLY A 285 -19.20 12.09 1.28
CA GLY A 285 -18.12 11.35 1.94
C GLY A 285 -17.08 10.75 1.00
N SER A 286 -17.02 11.18 -0.27
CA SER A 286 -16.01 10.74 -1.24
C SER A 286 -14.83 11.71 -1.34
N LEU A 287 -13.66 11.21 -1.74
CA LEU A 287 -12.52 12.04 -2.08
C LEU A 287 -12.72 12.69 -3.45
N PRO A 288 -12.35 13.98 -3.63
CA PRO A 288 -12.36 14.62 -4.93
C PRO A 288 -11.52 13.85 -5.94
N LEU A 289 -12.11 13.47 -7.08
CA LEU A 289 -11.38 12.73 -8.13
C LEU A 289 -10.63 13.66 -9.07
N ASP A 290 -11.09 14.90 -9.24
CA ASP A 290 -10.52 15.91 -10.14
C ASP A 290 -9.35 16.70 -9.53
N LYS A 291 -9.08 16.54 -8.23
CA LYS A 291 -7.98 17.20 -7.51
C LYS A 291 -7.35 16.23 -6.51
N ASP A 292 -6.03 16.25 -6.36
CA ASP A 292 -5.40 15.50 -5.26
C ASP A 292 -5.72 16.13 -3.90
N PRO A 293 -5.68 15.34 -2.80
CA PRO A 293 -6.10 15.81 -1.48
C PRO A 293 -5.34 17.05 -0.98
N LYS A 294 -4.05 17.20 -1.34
CA LYS A 294 -3.25 18.35 -0.92
C LYS A 294 -3.70 19.63 -1.61
N MET A 295 -3.98 19.56 -2.91
CA MET A 295 -4.55 20.67 -3.67
C MET A 295 -5.96 21.01 -3.17
N ALA A 296 -6.82 20.00 -2.97
CA ALA A 296 -8.17 20.20 -2.47
C ALA A 296 -8.17 20.89 -1.09
N TRP A 297 -7.28 20.47 -0.18
CA TRP A 297 -7.10 21.11 1.12
C TRP A 297 -6.67 22.57 0.95
N ALA A 298 -5.68 22.84 0.10
CA ALA A 298 -5.17 24.21 -0.06
C ALA A 298 -6.21 25.19 -0.61
N LEU A 299 -7.14 24.72 -1.45
CA LEU A 299 -8.24 25.53 -1.98
C LEU A 299 -9.33 25.81 -0.93
N LEU A 300 -9.56 24.88 0.00
CA LEU A 300 -10.51 25.05 1.11
C LEU A 300 -9.97 25.90 2.25
N HIS A 301 -8.64 26.08 2.31
CA HIS A 301 -7.94 26.82 3.36
C HIS A 301 -7.19 28.04 2.83
N PRO A 302 -7.85 29.00 2.14
CA PRO A 302 -7.20 30.18 1.59
C PRO A 302 -6.52 31.05 2.65
N GLU A 303 -6.96 30.99 3.90
CA GLU A 303 -6.35 31.67 5.05
C GLU A 303 -4.91 31.21 5.36
N CYS A 304 -4.53 30.01 4.91
CA CYS A 304 -3.18 29.48 5.06
C CYS A 304 -2.21 30.00 3.98
N PHE A 305 -2.70 30.79 3.01
CA PHE A 305 -1.95 31.19 1.82
C PHE A 305 -2.08 32.69 1.52
N PRO A 306 -1.10 33.31 0.82
CA PRO A 306 0.11 32.68 0.31
C PRO A 306 1.23 32.54 1.36
N VAL A 307 2.03 31.50 1.22
CA VAL A 307 3.20 31.20 2.08
C VAL A 307 4.44 31.90 1.52
N GLU A 308 5.11 32.75 2.32
CA GLU A 308 6.38 33.37 1.91
C GLU A 308 7.54 32.36 1.96
N ALA A 309 8.01 31.93 0.79
CA ALA A 309 8.99 30.86 0.66
C ALA A 309 10.33 31.17 1.34
N ASN A 310 10.70 32.45 1.47
CA ASN A 310 11.93 32.85 2.16
C ASN A 310 11.82 32.85 3.69
N LYS A 311 10.61 32.82 4.26
CA LYS A 311 10.38 32.96 5.71
C LYS A 311 9.73 31.73 6.35
N ALA A 312 8.83 31.06 5.63
CA ALA A 312 7.99 29.98 6.14
C ALA A 312 8.77 28.80 6.74
N GLY A 313 8.29 28.21 7.82
CA GLY A 313 8.86 26.98 8.38
C GLY A 313 8.70 25.78 7.44
N LEU A 314 9.40 24.68 7.76
CA LEU A 314 9.29 23.43 6.99
C LEU A 314 7.84 22.93 6.91
N LYS A 315 7.10 22.98 8.03
CA LYS A 315 5.70 22.51 8.08
C LYS A 315 4.78 23.33 7.16
N GLU A 316 4.92 24.65 7.13
CA GLU A 316 4.14 25.53 6.26
C GLU A 316 4.44 25.24 4.78
N LEU A 317 5.72 25.08 4.42
CA LEU A 317 6.12 24.71 3.07
C LEU A 317 5.57 23.34 2.65
N LEU A 318 5.51 22.39 3.58
CA LEU A 318 4.90 21.08 3.37
C LEU A 318 3.39 21.15 3.15
N ARG A 319 2.69 22.24 3.48
CA ARG A 319 1.27 22.43 3.15
C ARG A 319 1.05 22.94 1.73
N VAL A 320 2.03 23.59 1.11
CA VAL A 320 1.94 24.14 -0.25
C VAL A 320 1.87 23.03 -1.32
N PRO A 321 0.84 23.01 -2.19
CA PRO A 321 0.78 22.09 -3.33
C PRO A 321 2.01 22.20 -4.25
N GLY A 322 2.54 21.06 -4.72
CA GLY A 322 3.73 21.04 -5.58
C GLY A 322 5.08 21.10 -4.85
N ILE A 323 5.08 21.33 -3.53
CA ILE A 323 6.28 21.22 -2.68
C ILE A 323 6.23 19.90 -1.91
N GLY A 324 7.19 19.00 -2.19
CA GLY A 324 7.42 17.77 -1.43
C GLY A 324 8.50 17.91 -0.35
N HIS A 325 8.73 16.86 0.43
CA HIS A 325 9.66 16.90 1.58
C HIS A 325 11.11 17.24 1.22
N LYS A 326 11.64 16.64 0.14
CA LYS A 326 12.99 16.96 -0.37
C LYS A 326 13.10 18.42 -0.81
N SER A 327 12.11 18.91 -1.56
CA SER A 327 12.09 20.29 -2.04
C SER A 327 11.87 21.29 -0.89
N ALA A 328 11.03 20.98 0.09
CA ALA A 328 10.80 21.83 1.26
C ALA A 328 12.08 21.99 2.07
N GLN A 329 12.82 20.89 2.30
CA GLN A 329 14.10 20.92 2.97
C GLN A 329 15.13 21.76 2.19
N ARG A 330 15.27 21.53 0.89
CA ARG A 330 16.15 22.33 0.02
C ARG A 330 15.81 23.82 0.05
N ILE A 331 14.53 24.19 0.09
CA ILE A 331 14.09 25.58 0.25
C ILE A 331 14.61 26.15 1.57
N VAL A 332 14.36 25.46 2.70
CA VAL A 332 14.77 25.92 4.04
C VAL A 332 16.29 26.10 4.14
N ASP A 333 17.07 25.20 3.55
CA ASP A 333 18.52 25.23 3.62
C ASP A 333 19.09 26.33 2.71
N LEU A 334 18.72 26.34 1.44
CA LEU A 334 19.36 27.18 0.42
C LEU A 334 18.88 28.64 0.44
N ARG A 335 17.70 28.92 0.98
CA ARG A 335 17.22 30.32 1.12
C ARG A 335 18.07 31.16 2.09
N LYS A 336 18.88 30.51 2.94
CA LYS A 336 19.82 31.19 3.84
C LYS A 336 20.99 31.81 3.07
N GLU A 337 21.36 31.21 1.93
CA GLU A 337 22.47 31.66 1.09
C GLU A 337 22.00 32.63 0.01
N ALA A 338 20.84 32.35 -0.61
CA ALA A 338 20.30 33.20 -1.67
C ALA A 338 18.78 33.27 -1.60
N LYS A 339 18.25 34.50 -1.67
CA LYS A 339 16.81 34.72 -1.72
C LYS A 339 16.17 34.08 -2.96
N LEU A 340 14.97 33.52 -2.75
CA LEU A 340 14.09 32.99 -3.76
C LEU A 340 13.22 34.11 -4.30
N GLN A 341 13.49 34.53 -5.54
CA GLN A 341 12.85 35.68 -6.18
C GLN A 341 12.01 35.29 -7.40
N ASP A 342 12.22 34.07 -7.94
CA ASP A 342 11.46 33.57 -9.08
C ASP A 342 11.27 32.04 -9.03
N LEU A 343 10.33 31.53 -9.82
CA LEU A 343 9.96 30.11 -9.87
C LEU A 343 11.05 29.22 -10.47
N ARG A 344 11.99 29.74 -11.27
CA ARG A 344 13.04 28.93 -11.91
C ARG A 344 13.97 28.35 -10.85
N LYS A 345 14.28 29.11 -9.80
CA LYS A 345 15.03 28.60 -8.65
C LYS A 345 14.28 27.46 -7.94
N LEU A 346 12.97 27.60 -7.75
CA LEU A 346 12.15 26.55 -7.14
C LEU A 346 12.10 25.27 -7.97
N ARG A 347 11.99 25.39 -9.31
CA ARG A 347 12.04 24.22 -10.22
C ARG A 347 13.34 23.43 -10.05
N ARG A 348 14.48 24.11 -9.91
CA ARG A 348 15.79 23.47 -9.65
C ARG A 348 15.84 22.71 -8.33
N PHE A 349 15.01 23.07 -7.35
CA PHE A 349 14.92 22.36 -6.07
C PHE A 349 13.98 21.15 -6.13
N GLY A 350 13.32 20.91 -7.28
CA GLY A 350 12.34 19.84 -7.47
C GLY A 350 10.91 20.24 -7.13
N VAL A 351 10.62 21.54 -6.96
CA VAL A 351 9.25 22.03 -6.79
C VAL A 351 8.52 21.99 -8.13
N VAL A 352 7.29 21.48 -8.13
CA VAL A 352 6.38 21.65 -9.26
C VAL A 352 5.78 23.05 -9.21
N ALA A 353 6.55 23.98 -9.76
CA ALA A 353 6.31 25.42 -9.66
C ALA A 353 4.93 25.85 -10.16
N SER A 354 4.40 25.24 -11.24
CA SER A 354 3.06 25.57 -11.75
C SER A 354 1.98 25.35 -10.68
N ARG A 355 2.13 24.31 -9.85
CA ARG A 355 1.19 24.01 -8.76
C ARG A 355 1.42 24.84 -7.51
N ALA A 356 2.66 25.21 -7.22
CA ALA A 356 3.00 26.01 -6.04
C ALA A 356 2.72 27.50 -6.23
N ALA A 357 2.83 28.01 -7.46
CA ALA A 357 2.75 29.43 -7.80
C ALA A 357 1.53 30.17 -7.22
N PRO A 358 0.30 29.60 -7.22
CA PRO A 358 -0.86 30.29 -6.65
C PRO A 358 -0.80 30.48 -5.12
N PHE A 359 0.02 29.67 -4.43
CA PHE A 359 0.01 29.50 -2.99
C PHE A 359 1.24 30.08 -2.29
N ILE A 360 2.15 30.73 -3.03
CA ILE A 360 3.41 31.24 -2.46
C ILE A 360 3.68 32.70 -2.78
N LEU A 361 4.49 33.32 -1.92
CA LEU A 361 5.22 34.54 -2.21
C LEU A 361 6.71 34.24 -2.36
N LEU A 362 7.36 35.02 -3.23
CA LEU A 362 8.81 35.01 -3.46
C LEU A 362 9.34 36.41 -3.18
N ASP A 363 9.92 36.60 -2.00
CA ASP A 363 10.47 37.90 -1.54
C ASP A 363 9.39 39.00 -1.57
N GLY A 364 8.20 38.66 -1.06
CA GLY A 364 7.04 39.54 -0.97
C GLY A 364 6.20 39.65 -2.25
N ARG A 365 6.57 38.95 -3.33
CA ARG A 365 5.88 39.06 -4.64
C ARG A 365 5.17 37.77 -5.02
N ARG A 366 3.97 37.89 -5.58
CA ARG A 366 3.26 36.75 -6.20
C ARG A 366 3.90 36.41 -7.55
N PRO A 367 4.09 35.13 -7.87
CA PRO A 367 4.49 34.72 -9.21
C PRO A 367 3.45 35.13 -10.28
N PRO A 368 3.89 35.48 -11.51
CA PRO A 368 2.99 35.86 -12.61
C PRO A 368 1.91 34.80 -12.90
N LYS A 369 0.70 35.23 -13.29
CA LYS A 369 -0.42 34.32 -13.59
C LYS A 369 -0.16 33.38 -14.77
N ASP A 370 0.67 33.78 -15.72
CA ASP A 370 1.03 32.94 -16.87
C ASP A 370 1.84 31.69 -16.47
N ASP A 371 2.42 31.68 -15.27
CA ASP A 371 3.10 30.53 -14.68
C ASP A 371 2.17 29.61 -13.85
N TRP A 372 0.88 29.94 -13.75
CA TRP A 372 -0.11 29.16 -13.00
C TRP A 372 -0.57 27.95 -13.84
N PRO A 373 -1.09 26.88 -13.23
CA PRO A 373 -1.37 25.67 -13.98
C PRO A 373 -2.54 25.90 -14.95
N GLY A 374 -2.39 25.47 -16.20
CA GLY A 374 -3.55 25.03 -16.98
C GLY A 374 -4.13 23.77 -16.32
N GLN A 375 -5.45 23.57 -16.39
CA GLN A 375 -6.23 22.55 -15.64
C GLN A 375 -5.74 21.07 -15.71
N ARG A 376 -4.66 20.72 -16.41
CA ARG A 376 -4.28 19.34 -16.74
C ARG A 376 -2.97 18.81 -16.13
N GLU A 377 -2.21 19.59 -15.36
CA GLU A 377 -0.96 19.09 -14.76
C GLU A 377 -1.16 18.52 -13.34
N GLN A 378 -1.70 17.31 -13.26
CA GLN A 378 -1.68 16.50 -12.04
C GLN A 378 -0.42 15.64 -12.00
N LEU A 379 0.35 15.77 -10.91
CA LEU A 379 1.47 14.89 -10.62
C LEU A 379 0.98 13.48 -10.25
N THR A 380 1.59 12.50 -10.88
CA THR A 380 1.76 11.15 -10.33
C THR A 380 2.90 11.23 -9.31
N LEU A 381 2.60 11.00 -8.02
CA LEU A 381 3.54 11.12 -6.89
C LEU A 381 4.71 10.11 -6.91
N TRP A 382 4.88 9.37 -8.00
CA TRP A 382 5.88 8.33 -8.17
C TRP A 382 7.15 8.80 -8.90
N ASN A 383 7.18 10.03 -9.43
CA ASN A 383 8.37 10.54 -10.12
C ASN A 383 9.51 10.99 -9.16
N ASP A 384 9.24 11.30 -7.89
CA ASP A 384 10.24 11.87 -6.96
C ASP A 384 11.27 10.85 -6.41
N PHE A 385 11.13 9.58 -6.80
CA PHE A 385 12.13 8.52 -6.57
C PHE A 385 12.97 8.23 -7.83
N ALA A 386 12.67 8.83 -8.98
CA ALA A 386 13.36 8.57 -10.24
C ALA A 386 14.54 9.54 -10.51
N ASP A 387 14.55 10.72 -9.89
CA ASP A 387 15.55 11.78 -10.19
C ASP A 387 16.53 11.99 -9.02
N ALA A 388 17.15 10.91 -8.57
CA ALA A 388 18.43 10.94 -7.87
C ALA A 388 19.48 10.25 -8.76
N GLY A 389 19.77 10.91 -9.89
CA GLY A 389 21.03 10.80 -10.60
C GLY A 389 21.89 12.01 -10.28
#